data_AF-A0A7G8X0X4-F1
#
_entry.id   AF-A0A7G8X0X4-F1
#
_cell.length_a   1.000
_cell.length_b   1.000
_cell.length_c   1.000
_cell.angle_alpha   90.00
_cell.angle_beta   90.00
_cell.angle_gamma   90.00
#
_symmetry.space_group_name_H-M   'P 1'
#
loop_
_entity.id
_entity.type
_entity.pdbx_description
1 polymer ?
#
loop_
_entity_poly.entity_id
_entity_poly.type
_entity_poly.pdbx_seq_one_letter_code
_entity_poly.pdbx_strand_id
1 'polypeptide(L)'
;MKSDIEEKTVEIVEFVKLKEIDPVYFDKTYYLAADSNGSKAYALLRESLAKSKKIGIAKITIRSKERLAAVRVLDNHLVLETLHFPDEVRSTVDQRTGLSKKEKSC
;
A
#
# COMPACT_ATOMS: atom_id res chain seq x y z
N MET A 1 -15.57 14.41 -25.44
CA MET A 1 -14.66 13.25 -25.47
C MET A 1 -14.16 13.05 -24.06
N LYS A 2 -14.64 12.00 -23.38
CA LYS A 2 -14.31 11.74 -21.98
C LYS A 2 -12.84 11.33 -21.94
N SER A 3 -12.04 12.13 -21.24
CA SER A 3 -10.66 11.83 -20.93
C SER A 3 -10.62 10.49 -20.22
N ASP A 4 -9.93 9.51 -20.82
CA ASP A 4 -9.49 8.29 -20.15
C ASP A 4 -8.48 8.67 -19.05
N ILE A 5 -9.00 9.26 -17.98
CA ILE A 5 -8.35 9.19 -16.68
C ILE A 5 -8.52 7.71 -16.34
N GLU A 6 -7.48 6.88 -16.57
CA GLU A 6 -7.33 5.65 -15.80
C GLU A 6 -7.53 6.08 -14.35
N GLU A 7 -8.72 5.83 -13.79
CA GLU A 7 -9.12 6.33 -12.48
C GLU A 7 -8.13 5.76 -11.47
N LYS A 8 -7.13 6.56 -11.10
CA LYS A 8 -6.16 6.27 -10.05
C LYS A 8 -6.87 6.47 -8.72
N THR A 9 -7.83 5.59 -8.47
CA THR A 9 -8.65 5.60 -7.27
C THR A 9 -7.88 4.94 -6.14
N VAL A 10 -7.92 5.58 -4.98
CA VAL A 10 -7.39 5.04 -3.73
C VAL A 10 -8.57 4.71 -2.85
N GLU A 11 -8.84 3.43 -2.68
CA GLU A 11 -9.93 2.94 -1.83
C GLU A 11 -9.35 2.47 -0.50
N ILE A 12 -9.67 3.17 0.59
CA ILE A 12 -9.22 2.78 1.94
C ILE A 12 -10.14 1.67 2.45
N VAL A 13 -9.53 0.53 2.80
CA VAL A 13 -10.22 -0.67 3.27
C VAL A 13 -10.23 -0.76 4.79
N GLU A 14 -9.10 -0.43 5.44
CA GLU A 14 -8.95 -0.62 6.89
C GLU A 14 -7.96 0.36 7.51
N PHE A 15 -8.05 0.60 8.82
CA PHE A 15 -7.07 1.40 9.58
C PHE A 15 -6.39 0.58 10.68
N VAL A 16 -5.10 0.32 10.49
CA VAL A 16 -4.26 -0.52 11.36
C VAL A 16 -3.15 0.31 12.02
N LYS A 17 -2.46 -0.24 13.01
CA LYS A 17 -1.27 0.40 13.60
C LYS A 17 -0.04 0.06 12.77
N LEU A 18 0.90 0.99 12.64
CA LEU A 18 2.14 0.76 11.87
C LEU A 18 2.89 -0.50 12.30
N LYS A 19 2.90 -0.82 13.60
CA LYS A 19 3.55 -2.00 14.18
C LYS A 19 2.91 -3.35 13.81
N GLU A 20 1.73 -3.33 13.20
CA GLU A 20 1.02 -4.55 12.77
C GLU A 20 1.45 -4.97 11.36
N ILE A 21 2.15 -4.10 10.62
CA ILE A 21 2.70 -4.39 9.31
C ILE A 21 4.21 -4.57 9.43
N ASP A 22 4.69 -5.73 9.00
CA ASP A 22 6.13 -5.98 8.90
C ASP A 22 6.74 -5.10 7.78
N PRO A 23 7.85 -4.38 8.04
CA PRO A 23 8.57 -3.62 7.03
C PRO A 23 8.87 -4.38 5.72
N VAL A 24 8.96 -5.72 5.75
CA VAL A 24 9.19 -6.57 4.58
C VAL A 24 8.15 -6.41 3.48
N TYR A 25 6.94 -5.96 3.82
CA TYR A 25 5.86 -5.79 2.85
C TYR A 25 5.96 -4.46 2.07
N PHE A 26 6.74 -3.49 2.51
CA PHE A 26 6.81 -2.18 1.85
C PHE A 26 7.73 -2.20 0.61
N ASP A 27 7.26 -1.60 -0.49
CA ASP A 27 7.99 -1.52 -1.77
C ASP A 27 8.35 -0.07 -2.14
N LYS A 28 7.38 0.71 -2.64
CA LYS A 28 7.62 2.07 -3.16
C LYS A 28 6.80 3.11 -2.44
N THR A 29 7.45 4.22 -2.14
CA THR A 29 6.85 5.38 -1.47
C THR A 29 6.46 6.46 -2.49
N TYR A 30 5.23 6.95 -2.39
CA TYR A 30 4.63 8.00 -3.22
C TYR A 30 4.03 9.08 -2.34
N TYR A 31 4.31 10.35 -2.65
CA TYR A 31 3.69 11.47 -1.96
C TYR A 31 2.33 11.77 -2.57
N LEU A 32 1.31 11.91 -1.72
CA LEU A 32 -0.02 12.31 -2.12
C LEU A 32 -0.17 13.82 -1.94
N ALA A 33 -0.62 14.48 -3.00
CA ALA A 33 -1.04 15.88 -2.97
C ALA A 33 -2.55 15.96 -3.22
N ALA A 34 -3.21 16.93 -2.60
CA ALA A 34 -4.60 17.21 -2.89
C ALA A 34 -4.73 17.86 -4.27
N ASP A 35 -5.73 17.43 -5.03
CA ASP A 35 -6.17 18.19 -6.20
C ASP A 35 -6.99 19.42 -5.75
N SER A 36 -7.22 20.38 -6.65
CA SER A 36 -7.85 21.67 -6.34
C SER A 36 -9.18 21.56 -5.60
N ASN A 37 -9.94 20.49 -5.84
CA ASN A 37 -11.24 20.24 -5.22
C ASN A 37 -11.18 19.30 -3.99
N GLY A 38 -10.02 18.69 -3.72
CA GLY A 38 -9.84 17.64 -2.71
C GLY A 38 -9.19 18.10 -1.40
N SER A 39 -8.76 19.37 -1.30
CA SER A 39 -7.95 19.89 -0.19
C SER A 39 -8.56 19.66 1.19
N LYS A 40 -9.88 19.81 1.34
CA LYS A 40 -10.58 19.60 2.63
C LYS A 40 -10.59 18.14 3.05
N ALA A 41 -10.89 17.23 2.13
CA ALA A 41 -10.89 15.79 2.39
C ALA A 41 -9.49 15.27 2.70
N TYR A 42 -8.48 15.75 1.96
CA TYR A 42 -7.07 15.48 2.22
C TYR A 42 -6.66 15.90 3.63
N ALA A 43 -6.96 17.14 4.01
CA ALA A 43 -6.63 17.67 5.33
C ALA A 43 -7.31 16.87 6.45
N LEU A 44 -8.58 16.51 6.28
CA LEU A 44 -9.34 15.73 7.25
C LEU A 44 -8.73 14.34 7.46
N LEU A 45 -8.40 13.63 6.36
CA LEU A 45 -7.79 12.31 6.43
C LEU A 45 -6.42 12.37 7.10
N ARG A 46 -5.60 13.35 6.71
CA ARG A 46 -4.29 13.59 7.31
C ARG A 46 -4.38 13.83 8.81
N GLU A 47 -5.27 14.72 9.25
CA GLU A 47 -5.46 14.97 10.67
C GLU A 47 -5.99 13.74 11.42
N SER A 48 -6.90 12.99 10.83
CA SER A 48 -7.50 11.80 11.44
C SER A 48 -6.46 10.69 11.65
N LEU A 49 -5.61 10.44 10.64
CA LEU A 49 -4.50 9.49 10.75
C LEU A 49 -3.45 9.95 11.77
N ALA A 50 -3.11 11.24 11.77
CA ALA A 50 -2.15 11.80 12.73
C ALA A 50 -2.65 11.69 14.18
N LYS A 51 -3.93 12.02 14.44
CA LYS A 51 -4.55 11.94 15.77
C LYS A 51 -4.69 10.49 16.25
N SER A 52 -5.10 9.58 15.37
CA SER A 52 -5.32 8.18 15.71
C SER A 52 -4.04 7.34 15.80
N LYS A 53 -2.90 7.86 15.31
CA LYS A 53 -1.62 7.13 15.17
C LYS A 53 -1.78 5.80 14.42
N LYS A 54 -2.69 5.79 13.43
CA LYS A 54 -2.97 4.67 12.55
C LYS A 54 -2.49 4.96 11.14
N ILE A 55 -2.40 3.90 10.35
CA ILE A 55 -2.18 3.94 8.90
C ILE A 55 -3.39 3.31 8.23
N GLY A 56 -3.75 3.79 7.04
CA GLY A 56 -4.85 3.24 6.25
C GLY A 56 -4.34 2.20 5.26
N ILE A 57 -4.82 0.97 5.30
CA ILE A 57 -4.66 0.02 4.21
C ILE A 57 -5.61 0.42 3.09
N ALA A 58 -5.09 0.53 1.88
CA ALA A 58 -5.82 0.92 0.70
C ALA A 58 -5.56 -0.03 -0.46
N LYS A 59 -6.54 -0.14 -1.35
CA LYS A 59 -6.39 -0.72 -2.68
C LYS A 59 -6.23 0.39 -3.68
N ILE A 60 -5.28 0.20 -4.58
CA ILE A 60 -5.02 1.15 -5.66
C ILE A 60 -4.89 0.43 -6.99
N THR A 61 -5.28 1.12 -8.06
CA THR A 61 -5.06 0.66 -9.43
C THR A 61 -3.97 1.50 -10.06
N ILE A 62 -2.84 0.88 -10.38
CA ILE A 62 -1.74 1.51 -11.11
C ILE A 62 -1.53 0.77 -12.43
N ARG A 63 -1.68 1.46 -13.57
CA ARG A 63 -1.51 0.89 -14.92
C ARG A 63 -2.32 -0.40 -15.10
N SER A 64 -3.62 -0.32 -14.79
CA SER A 64 -4.55 -1.46 -14.87
C SER A 64 -4.20 -2.68 -14.00
N LYS A 65 -3.36 -2.54 -12.96
CA LYS A 65 -3.10 -3.59 -11.96
C LYS A 65 -3.50 -3.13 -10.57
N GLU A 66 -4.33 -3.92 -9.89
CA GLU A 66 -4.66 -3.73 -8.47
C GLU A 66 -3.42 -4.04 -7.60
N ARG A 67 -3.17 -3.18 -6.62
CA ARG A 67 -2.14 -3.36 -5.60
C ARG A 67 -2.66 -2.95 -4.24
N LEU A 68 -2.09 -3.55 -3.20
CA LEU A 68 -2.23 -3.06 -1.83
C LEU A 68 -1.29 -1.88 -1.61
N ALA A 69 -1.72 -0.97 -0.75
CA ALA A 69 -0.95 0.18 -0.34
C ALA A 69 -1.26 0.54 1.11
N ALA A 70 -0.30 1.14 1.80
CA ALA A 70 -0.47 1.77 3.09
C ALA A 70 -0.42 3.29 2.92
N VAL A 71 -1.42 3.98 3.44
CA VAL A 71 -1.49 5.44 3.52
C VAL A 71 -1.14 5.86 4.95
N ARG A 72 -0.07 6.64 5.08
CA ARG A 72 0.38 7.17 6.37
C ARG A 72 0.69 8.65 6.30
N VAL A 73 0.82 9.28 7.46
CA VAL A 73 1.25 10.68 7.57
C VAL A 73 2.75 10.71 7.86
N LEU A 74 3.52 11.42 7.04
CA LEU A 74 4.94 11.68 7.24
C LEU A 74 5.20 13.16 7.01
N ASP A 75 5.87 13.83 7.97
CA ASP A 75 6.24 15.24 7.87
C ASP A 75 5.10 16.16 7.39
N ASN A 76 3.91 16.00 7.97
CA ASN A 76 2.70 16.74 7.60
C ASN A 76 2.16 16.51 6.18
N HIS A 77 2.61 15.46 5.49
CA HIS A 77 2.11 15.04 4.18
C HIS A 77 1.51 13.63 4.26
N LEU A 78 0.51 13.36 3.43
CA LEU A 78 0.06 11.99 3.18
C LEU A 78 1.04 11.30 2.23
N VAL A 79 1.45 10.12 2.63
CA VAL A 79 2.36 9.26 1.91
C VAL A 79 1.66 7.93 1.69
N LEU A 80 1.72 7.46 0.45
CA LEU A 80 1.24 6.17 0.04
C LEU A 80 2.44 5.26 -0.20
N GLU A 81 2.47 4.11 0.43
CA GLU A 81 3.50 3.10 0.21
C GLU A 81 2.86 1.86 -0.37
N THR A 82 3.33 1.40 -1.52
CA THR A 82 2.83 0.15 -2.10
C THR A 82 3.31 -1.03 -1.28
N LEU A 83 2.43 -2.02 -1.14
CA LEU A 83 2.69 -3.24 -0.40
C LEU A 83 2.80 -4.42 -1.36
N HIS A 84 3.76 -5.30 -1.08
CA HIS A 84 3.82 -6.64 -1.64
C HIS A 84 2.71 -7.51 -1.07
N PHE A 85 2.11 -8.35 -1.91
CA PHE A 85 1.27 -9.42 -1.41
C PHE A 85 2.14 -10.45 -0.67
N PRO A 86 1.61 -11.15 0.34
CA PRO A 86 2.36 -12.19 1.06
C PRO A 86 2.98 -13.25 0.14
N ASP A 87 2.30 -13.58 -0.96
CA ASP A 87 2.80 -14.52 -1.97
C ASP A 87 4.00 -13.99 -2.78
N GLU A 88 4.20 -12.67 -2.83
CA GLU A 88 5.34 -12.04 -3.52
C GLU A 88 6.59 -11.98 -2.62
N VAL A 89 6.41 -12.04 -1.30
CA VAL A 89 7.51 -12.01 -0.33
C VAL A 89 8.13 -13.41 -0.25
N ARG A 90 9.32 -13.57 -0.85
CA ARG A 90 10.07 -14.83 -0.80
C ARG A 90 10.32 -15.26 0.64
N SER A 91 9.79 -16.42 1.02
CA SER A 91 10.01 -17.02 2.33
C SER A 91 11.48 -17.41 2.50
N THR A 92 12.04 -17.13 3.68
CA THR A 92 13.44 -17.48 4.03
C THR A 92 13.72 -18.98 4.02
N VAL A 93 12.69 -19.82 4.02
CA VAL A 93 12.78 -21.29 4.00
C VAL A 93 13.42 -21.82 2.71
N ASP A 94 13.36 -21.08 1.60
CA ASP A 94 13.94 -21.50 0.32
C ASP A 94 15.43 -21.10 0.16
N GLN A 95 15.95 -20.23 1.04
CA GLN A 95 17.29 -19.66 0.88
C GLN A 95 18.41 -20.55 1.43
N ARG A 96 18.07 -21.69 2.06
CA ARG A 96 19.07 -22.59 2.68
C ARG A 96 19.39 -23.84 1.87
N THR A 97 18.75 -24.10 0.73
CA THR A 97 18.95 -25.38 0.04
C THR A 97 19.08 -25.23 -1.47
N GLY A 98 20.34 -25.24 -1.92
CA GLY A 98 20.71 -25.88 -3.17
C GLY A 98 20.52 -27.41 -3.10
N LEU A 99 19.30 -27.88 -2.87
CA LEU A 99 18.95 -29.31 -2.94
C LEU A 99 17.66 -29.49 -3.75
N SER A 100 17.88 -29.91 -5.00
CA SER A 100 17.01 -30.70 -5.86
C SER A 100 15.50 -30.58 -5.65
N LYS A 101 14.82 -29.95 -6.61
CA LYS A 101 13.45 -30.34 -6.97
C LYS A 101 13.40 -31.86 -7.15
N LYS A 102 12.53 -32.56 -6.41
CA LYS A 102 11.82 -33.74 -6.90
C LYS A 102 10.43 -33.79 -6.29
N GLU A 103 9.47 -33.61 -7.20
CA GLU A 103 8.16 -34.26 -7.31
C GLU A 103 7.56 -34.89 -6.05
N LYS A 104 6.33 -34.51 -5.72
CA LYS A 104 5.31 -35.48 -5.32
C LYS A 104 3.96 -35.14 -5.94
N SER A 105 3.63 -35.93 -6.96
CA SER A 105 2.28 -36.41 -7.23
C SER A 105 1.86 -37.31 -6.07
N CYS A 106 0.62 -37.16 -5.62
CA CYS A 106 -0.21 -38.24 -5.10
C CYS A 106 -1.66 -37.95 -5.49
#